data_AF-A0A7V6SRD8-F1
#
_entry.id   AF-A0A7V6SRD8-F1
#
_cell.length_a   1.000
_cell.length_b   1.000
_cell.length_c   1.000
_cell.angle_alpha   90.00
_cell.angle_beta   90.00
_cell.angle_gamma   90.00
#
_symmetry.space_group_name_H-M   'P 1'
#
loop_
_entity.id
_entity.type
_entity.pdbx_description
1 polymer ?
#
loop_
_entity_poly.entity_id
_entity_poly.type
_entity_poly.pdbx_seq_one_letter_code
_entity_poly.pdbx_strand_id
1 'polypeptide(L)' 'MKNQELKGKIRAKGFTQKSFSLALGISPASLSRKLAGTHEFTIGEIEQMKELLGLSAEEAVELFFTR' A
#
# COMPACT_ATOMS: atom_id res chain seq x y z
N MET A 1 1.67 -1.20 -10.72
CA MET A 1 1.07 -1.49 -9.39
C MET A 1 -0.02 -2.57 -9.50
N LYS A 2 0.20 -3.72 -8.86
CA LYS A 2 -0.78 -4.81 -8.75
C LYS A 2 -1.79 -4.52 -7.63
N ASN A 3 -2.81 -3.70 -7.93
CA ASN A 3 -3.77 -3.19 -6.94
C ASN A 3 -4.56 -4.29 -6.18
N GLN A 4 -4.99 -5.34 -6.89
CA GLN A 4 -5.74 -6.44 -6.25
C GLN A 4 -4.87 -7.19 -5.23
N GLU A 5 -3.60 -7.42 -5.58
CA GLU A 5 -2.63 -8.06 -4.71
C GLU A 5 -2.32 -7.21 -3.48
N LEU A 6 -2.11 -5.90 -3.67
CA LEU A 6 -1.89 -4.97 -2.57
C LEU A 6 -3.07 -4.98 -1.58
N LYS A 7 -4.31 -4.93 -2.08
CA LYS A 7 -5.52 -5.03 -1.24
C LYS A 7 -5.60 -6.37 -0.51
N GLY A 8 -5.17 -7.46 -1.15
CA GLY A 8 -5.05 -8.78 -0.54
C GLY A 8 -4.06 -8.79 0.63
N LYS A 9 -2.85 -8.27 0.42
CA LYS A 9 -1.80 -8.20 1.46
C LYS A 9 -2.23 -7.32 2.65
N ILE A 10 -2.88 -6.18 2.40
CA ILE A 10 -3.45 -5.32 3.47
C ILE A 10 -4.43 -6.12 4.33
N ARG A 11 -5.37 -6.85 3.70
CA ARG A 11 -6.35 -7.67 4.42
C ARG A 11 -5.71 -8.86 5.15
N ALA A 12 -4.72 -9.50 4.55
CA ALA A 12 -4.00 -10.62 5.16
C ALA A 12 -3.26 -10.23 6.44
N LYS A 13 -2.87 -8.95 6.58
CA LYS A 13 -2.30 -8.37 7.80
C LYS A 13 -3.35 -7.86 8.80
N GLY A 14 -4.64 -8.10 8.55
CA GLY A 14 -5.72 -7.71 9.43
C GLY A 14 -6.12 -6.23 9.33
N PHE A 15 -5.59 -5.49 8.36
CA PHE A 15 -5.95 -4.09 8.19
C PHE A 15 -7.25 -3.91 7.39
N THR A 16 -8.02 -2.92 7.80
CA THR A 16 -9.03 -2.27 6.96
C THR A 16 -8.37 -1.13 6.19
N GLN A 17 -8.98 -0.63 5.11
CA GLN A 17 -8.44 0.57 4.43
C GLN A 17 -8.32 1.76 5.39
N LYS A 18 -9.28 1.94 6.30
CA LYS A 18 -9.25 3.00 7.31
C LYS A 18 -8.06 2.81 8.25
N SER A 19 -7.92 1.66 8.90
CA SER A 19 -6.82 1.43 9.84
C SER A 19 -5.45 1.44 9.16
N PHE A 20 -5.36 0.98 7.92
CA PHE A 20 -4.13 1.05 7.13
C PHE A 20 -3.73 2.49 6.79
N SER A 21 -4.69 3.34 6.39
CA SER A 21 -4.40 4.76 6.11
C SER A 21 -3.86 5.48 7.35
N LEU A 22 -4.43 5.18 8.53
CA LEU A 22 -3.97 5.73 9.80
C LEU A 22 -2.56 5.24 10.15
N ALA A 23 -2.28 3.96 9.92
CA ALA A 23 -0.94 3.38 10.14
C ALA A 23 0.13 3.99 9.20
N LEU A 24 -0.26 4.36 7.98
CA LEU A 24 0.60 5.09 7.03
C LEU A 24 0.67 6.60 7.27
N GLY A 25 -0.06 7.14 8.25
CA GLY A 25 -0.09 8.58 8.50
C GLY A 25 -0.75 9.40 7.40
N ILE A 26 -1.62 8.81 6.57
CA ILE A 26 -2.34 9.50 5.49
C ILE A 26 -3.85 9.45 5.71
N SER A 27 -4.57 10.38 5.07
CA SER A 27 -6.04 10.35 5.14
C SER A 27 -6.62 9.12 4.39
N PRO A 28 -7.75 8.56 4.84
CA PRO A 28 -8.44 7.48 4.13
C PRO A 28 -8.77 7.83 2.67
N ALA A 29 -9.10 9.09 2.42
CA ALA A 29 -9.37 9.60 1.07
C ALA A 29 -8.11 9.59 0.19
N SER A 30 -6.95 9.93 0.76
CA SER A 30 -5.66 9.85 0.05
C SER A 30 -5.34 8.40 -0.33
N LEU A 31 -5.46 7.48 0.63
CA LEU A 31 -5.24 6.05 0.36
C LEU A 31 -6.21 5.54 -0.72
N SER A 32 -7.50 5.92 -0.65
CA SER A 32 -8.50 5.52 -1.63
C SER A 32 -8.13 5.96 -3.05
N ARG A 33 -7.71 7.22 -3.23
CA ARG A 33 -7.27 7.75 -4.52
C ARG A 33 -6.01 7.05 -5.06
N LYS A 34 -5.07 6.72 -4.18
CA LYS A 34 -3.84 5.97 -4.54
C LYS A 34 -4.15 4.53 -4.94
N LEU A 35 -5.00 3.84 -4.18
CA LEU A 35 -5.50 2.52 -4.53
C LEU A 35 -6.35 2.54 -5.82
N ALA A 36 -7.00 3.65 -6.16
CA ALA A 36 -7.68 3.80 -7.44
C ALA A 36 -6.72 4.08 -8.62
N GLY A 37 -5.42 4.30 -8.36
CA GLY A 37 -4.42 4.63 -9.38
C GLY A 37 -4.47 6.08 -9.86
N THR A 38 -5.28 6.94 -9.21
CA THR A 38 -5.38 8.36 -9.58
C THR A 38 -4.23 9.20 -9.00
N HIS A 39 -3.54 8.67 -8.00
CA HIS A 39 -2.41 9.30 -7.32
C HIS A 39 -1.35 8.23 -7.07
N GLU A 40 -0.08 8.59 -7.18
CA GLU A 40 1.01 7.66 -6.90
C GLU A 40 1.32 7.60 -5.40
N PHE A 41 1.88 6.48 -4.95
CA PHE A 41 2.50 6.39 -3.63
C PHE A 41 3.86 7.07 -3.66
N THR A 42 4.20 7.82 -2.62
CA THR A 42 5.55 8.37 -2.47
C THR A 42 6.51 7.25 -2.04
N ILE A 43 7.81 7.46 -2.24
CA ILE A 43 8.84 6.50 -1.78
C ILE A 43 8.73 6.27 -0.26
N GLY A 44 8.51 7.33 0.53
CA GLY A 44 8.35 7.21 1.97
C GLY A 44 7.12 6.40 2.39
N GLU A 45 6.01 6.54 1.67
CA GLU A 45 4.83 5.69 1.88
C GLU A 45 5.13 4.24 1.52
N ILE A 46 5.83 3.97 0.41
CA ILE A 46 6.20 2.61 0.01
C ILE A 46 7.12 1.95 1.04
N GLU A 47 8.09 2.68 1.60
CA GLU A 47 8.96 2.17 2.67
C GLU A 47 8.17 1.84 3.94
N GLN A 48 7.25 2.70 4.38
CA GLN A 48 6.37 2.37 5.50
C GLN A 48 5.45 1.18 5.20
N MET A 49 4.96 1.07 3.97
CA MET A 49 4.15 -0.08 3.55
C MET A 49 4.94 -1.38 3.59
N LYS A 50 6.25 -1.36 3.24
CA LYS A 50 7.13 -2.54 3.38
C LYS A 50 7.20 -3.00 4.82
N GLU A 51 7.36 -2.09 5.77
CA GLU A 51 7.40 -2.41 7.20
C GLU A 51 6.05 -2.96 7.70
N LEU A 52 4.95 -2.27 7.41
CA LEU A 52 3.60 -2.65 7.86
C LEU A 52 3.11 -3.97 7.26
N LEU A 53 3.46 -4.23 5.99
CA LEU A 53 3.05 -5.43 5.27
C LEU A 53 4.10 -6.53 5.30
N GLY A 54 5.28 -6.29 5.88
CA GLY A 54 6.39 -7.24 5.95
C GLY A 54 6.84 -7.71 4.57
N LEU A 55 6.97 -6.78 3.61
CA LEU A 55 7.39 -7.07 2.24
C LEU A 55 8.91 -7.11 2.13
N SER A 56 9.43 -8.05 1.34
CA SER A 56 10.81 -7.97 0.86
C SER A 56 10.99 -6.79 -0.12
N ALA A 57 12.25 -6.44 -0.40
CA ALA A 57 12.55 -5.40 -1.39
C ALA A 57 12.06 -5.82 -2.79
N GLU A 58 12.24 -7.09 -3.15
CA GLU A 58 11.80 -7.68 -4.41
C GLU A 58 10.28 -7.68 -4.51
N GLU A 59 9.57 -8.10 -3.45
CA GLU A 59 8.10 -8.06 -3.41
C GLU A 59 7.57 -6.64 -3.57
N ALA A 60 8.22 -5.65 -2.94
CA ALA A 60 7.81 -4.25 -3.09
C ALA A 60 8.04 -3.76 -4.53
N VAL A 61 9.18 -4.09 -5.13
CA VAL A 61 9.47 -3.75 -6.53
C VAL A 61 8.40 -4.36 -7.45
N GLU A 62 8.10 -5.65 -7.26
CA GLU A 62 7.07 -6.33 -8.02
C GLU A 62 5.70 -5.67 -7.82
N LEU A 63 5.30 -5.43 -6.58
CA LEU A 63 3.98 -4.93 -6.25
C LEU A 63 3.72 -3.53 -6.82
N PHE A 64 4.69 -2.62 -6.73
CA PHE A 64 4.52 -1.22 -7.12
C PHE A 64 4.95 -0.93 -8.56
N PHE A 65 6.05 -1.51 -9.03
CA PHE A 65 6.72 -1.10 -10.27
C PHE A 65 6.50 -2.04 -11.46
N THR A 66 5.87 -3.21 -11.28
CA THR A 66 5.47 -4.07 -12.40
C THR A 66 4.02 -3.85 -12.85
N ARG A 67 3.73 -4.17 -14.11
CA ARG A 67 2.41 -4.03 -14.75
C ARG A 67 1.58 -5.30 -14.59
#